data_AF-A0A849T408-F1
#
_entry.id   AF-A0A849T408-F1
#
_cell.length_a   1.000
_cell.length_b   1.000
_cell.length_c   1.000
_cell.angle_alpha   90.00
_cell.angle_beta   90.00
_cell.angle_gamma   90.00
#
_symmetry.space_group_name_H-M   'P 1'
#
loop_
_entity.id
_entity.type
_entity.pdbx_description
1 polymer ?
#
loop_
_entity_poly.entity_id
_entity_poly.type
_entity_poly.pdbx_seq_one_letter_code
_entity_poly.pdbx_strand_id
1 'polypeptide(L)' 'MTAIPELLDSLDIKDTIVSVDALNCQTEIADKIVSKGGDYLFCVKK' A
#
# COMPACT_ATOMS: atom_id res chain seq x y z
N MET A 1 -14.89 -5.06 -4.13
CA MET A 1 -14.02 -6.26 -4.08
C MET A 1 -12.59 -5.75 -4.16
N THR A 2 -12.01 -5.34 -3.03
CA THR A 2 -10.68 -4.71 -2.99
C THR A 2 -9.76 -5.65 -2.22
N ALA A 3 -9.03 -6.50 -2.96
CA ALA A 3 -8.13 -7.53 -2.41
C ALA A 3 -6.76 -7.00 -1.98
N ILE A 4 -6.45 -5.73 -2.26
CA ILE A 4 -5.13 -5.11 -1.97
C ILE A 4 -4.79 -5.11 -0.47
N PRO A 5 -5.66 -4.66 0.45
CA PRO A 5 -5.32 -4.64 1.88
C PRO A 5 -5.21 -6.05 2.51
N GLU A 6 -5.88 -7.06 1.96
CA GLU A 6 -5.70 -8.47 2.38
C GLU A 6 -4.41 -9.06 1.82
N LEU A 7 -4.08 -8.79 0.55
CA LEU A 7 -2.81 -9.20 -0.06
C LEU A 7 -1.62 -8.60 0.68
N LEU A 8 -1.71 -7.33 1.06
CA LEU A 8 -0.68 -6.66 1.85
C LEU A 8 -0.56 -7.21 3.28
N ASP A 9 -1.64 -7.77 3.82
CA ASP A 9 -1.64 -8.46 5.10
C ASP A 9 -0.92 -9.81 5.02
N SER A 10 -1.12 -10.53 3.92
CA SER A 10 -0.47 -11.82 3.66
C SER A 10 0.99 -11.70 3.20
N LEU A 11 1.41 -10.53 2.70
CA LEU A 11 2.79 -10.26 2.27
C LEU A 11 3.59 -9.56 3.39
N ASP A 12 4.83 -9.99 3.60
CA ASP A 12 5.76 -9.29 4.48
C ASP A 12 6.41 -8.14 3.68
N ILE A 13 6.03 -6.91 4.01
CA ILE A 13 6.46 -5.68 3.33
C ILE A 13 7.42 -4.86 4.19
N LYS A 14 7.93 -5.46 5.27
CA LYS A 14 8.85 -4.81 6.19
C LYS A 14 10.14 -4.46 5.44
N ASP A 15 10.57 -3.20 5.53
CA ASP A 15 11.73 -2.67 4.79
C ASP A 15 11.60 -2.76 3.25
N THR A 16 10.38 -2.88 2.73
CA THR A 16 10.11 -2.99 1.28
C THR A 16 9.31 -1.78 0.79
N ILE A 17 9.62 -1.30 -0.41
CA ILE A 17 8.88 -0.20 -1.06
C ILE A 17 7.72 -0.77 -1.87
N VAL A 18 6.49 -0.42 -1.48
CA VAL A 18 5.26 -0.81 -2.17
C VAL A 18 4.84 0.32 -3.11
N SER A 19 4.93 0.09 -4.42
CA SER A 19 4.48 1.05 -5.45
C SER A 19 3.06 0.72 -5.88
N VAL A 20 2.12 1.66 -5.69
CA VAL A 20 0.69 1.48 -6.02
C VAL A 20 0.22 2.57 -6.97
N ASP A 21 -0.45 2.19 -8.05
CA ASP A 21 -1.12 3.10 -8.99
C ASP A 21 -2.41 3.63 -8.35
N ALA A 22 -2.44 4.94 -8.09
CA ALA A 22 -3.42 5.58 -7.24
C ALA A 22 -4.69 5.94 -8.03
N LEU A 23 -5.49 4.95 -8.43
CA LEU A 23 -6.81 5.22 -9.01
C LEU A 23 -7.88 5.55 -7.95
N ASN A 24 -7.61 5.36 -6.65
CA ASN A 24 -8.39 5.90 -5.54
C ASN A 24 -7.46 6.07 -4.34
N CYS A 25 -7.35 7.29 -3.83
CA CYS A 25 -6.51 7.72 -2.71
C CYS A 25 -6.94 7.05 -1.39
N GLN A 26 -6.69 5.75 -1.27
CA GLN A 26 -7.07 4.94 -0.12
C GLN A 26 -6.00 5.07 0.95
N THR A 27 -6.17 6.07 1.82
CA THR A 27 -5.37 6.31 3.02
C THR A 27 -5.22 5.04 3.87
N GLU A 28 -6.23 4.16 3.86
CA GLU A 28 -6.23 2.87 4.57
C GLU A 28 -5.08 1.93 4.13
N ILE A 29 -4.68 1.98 2.86
CA ILE A 29 -3.55 1.17 2.36
C ILE A 29 -2.23 1.76 2.86
N ALA A 30 -2.10 3.09 2.82
CA ALA A 30 -0.90 3.78 3.31
C ALA A 30 -0.71 3.51 4.82
N ASP A 31 -1.79 3.57 5.60
CA ASP A 31 -1.77 3.29 7.04
C ASP A 31 -1.33 1.85 7.33
N LYS A 32 -1.86 0.87 6.58
CA LYS A 32 -1.39 -0.53 6.66
C LYS A 32 0.09 -0.70 6.30
N ILE A 33 0.57 -0.02 5.25
CA ILE A 33 1.99 -0.11 4.83
C ILE A 33 2.91 0.44 5.92
N VAL A 34 2.59 1.62 6.44
CA VAL A 34 3.34 2.27 7.53
C VAL A 34 3.27 1.46 8.82
N SER A 35 2.09 0.94 9.18
CA SER A 35 1.90 0.12 10.38
C SER A 35 2.69 -1.20 10.31
N LYS A 36 2.97 -1.71 9.11
CA LYS A 36 3.85 -2.88 8.89
C LYS A 36 5.33 -2.51 8.76
N GLY A 37 5.69 -1.23 8.77
CA GLY A 37 7.07 -0.75 8.63
C GLY A 37 7.63 -0.87 7.21
N GLY A 38 6.76 -0.75 6.21
CA GLY A 38 7.15 -0.61 4.81
C GLY A 38 7.06 0.85 4.34
N ASP A 39 7.70 1.12 3.22
CA ASP A 39 7.61 2.40 2.52
C ASP A 39 6.61 2.31 1.37
N TYR A 40 5.96 3.41 1.01
CA TYR A 40 4.98 3.42 -0.09
C TYR A 40 5.27 4.54 -1.10
N LEU A 41 4.98 4.25 -2.37
CA LEU A 41 5.06 5.22 -3.45
C LEU A 41 3.72 5.28 -4.19
N PHE A 42 3.03 6.41 -4.07
CA PHE A 42 1.82 6.68 -4.85
C PHE A 42 2.17 7.40 -6.15
N CYS A 43 1.96 6.71 -7.26
CA CYS A 43 1.95 7.36 -8.57
C CYS A 43 0.57 7.98 -8.79
N VAL A 44 0.45 9.29 -8.51
CA VAL A 44 -0.74 10.07 -8.89
C VAL A 44 -0.57 10.52 -10.35
N LYS A 45 -1.39 9.97 -11.25
CA LYS A 45 -1.46 10.43 -12.63
C LYS A 45 -2.32 11.70 -12.66
N LYS A 46 -1.76 12.77 -13.22
CA LYS A 46 -2.46 14.04 -13.43
C LYS A 46 -3.44 13.94 -14.60
#